data_AF-A0ABD0RAP8-F1
#
_entry.id   AF-A0ABD0RAP8-F1
#
_cell.length_a   1.000
_cell.length_b   1.000
_cell.length_c   1.000
_cell.angle_alpha   90.00
_cell.angle_beta   90.00
_cell.angle_gamma   90.00
#
_symmetry.space_group_name_H-M   'P 1'
#
loop_
_entity.id
_entity.type
_entity.pdbx_description
1 polymer ?
#
loop_
_entity_poly.entity_id
_entity_poly.type
_entity_poly.pdbx_seq_one_letter_code
_entity_poly.pdbx_strand_id
1 'polypeptide(L)'
;NTGLVLGNQKMNWTDAQSYCRQNHIDLVSVRNQNENQQKFIWIMGLDRDSSFRYWYTGEPNNAGGVENCAVIEPNAQGQWHDISCNDQYPFVCHE
;
A
#
# COMPACT_ATOMS: atom_id res chain seq x y z
N ASN A 1 -20.24 4.21 -4.98
CA ASN A 1 -19.45 3.53 -6.02
C ASN A 1 -18.01 3.92 -5.80
N THR A 2 -17.28 3.15 -5.01
CA THR A 2 -15.84 3.35 -4.81
C THR A 2 -15.13 2.39 -5.76
N GLY A 3 -14.57 2.93 -6.84
CA GLY A 3 -13.82 2.15 -7.83
C GLY A 3 -12.39 1.92 -7.36
N LEU A 4 -11.90 0.69 -7.53
CA LEU A 4 -10.47 0.37 -7.37
C LEU A 4 -9.85 0.28 -8.77
N VAL A 5 -8.77 1.02 -9.00
CA VAL A 5 -8.02 0.97 -10.26
C VAL A 5 -6.68 0.27 -10.01
N LEU A 6 -6.49 -0.89 -10.63
CA LEU A 6 -5.22 -1.63 -10.58
C LEU A 6 -4.25 -1.07 -11.62
N GLY A 7 -3.05 -0.67 -11.18
CA GLY A 7 -1.96 -0.36 -12.09
C GLY A 7 -1.43 -1.63 -12.76
N ASN A 8 -1.38 -1.67 -14.09
CA ASN A 8 -0.83 -2.81 -14.85
C ASN A 8 0.70 -2.90 -14.82
N GLN A 9 1.37 -1.94 -14.16
CA GLN A 9 2.84 -1.85 -14.07
C GLN A 9 3.27 -1.80 -12.61
N LYS A 10 4.45 -2.35 -12.32
CA LYS A 10 5.09 -2.18 -11.02
C LYS A 10 5.79 -0.83 -10.99
N MET A 11 5.53 -0.06 -9.94
CA MET A 11 6.10 1.27 -9.75
C MET A 11 6.63 1.38 -8.32
N ASN A 12 7.58 2.29 -8.10
CA ASN A 12 7.96 2.68 -6.74
C ASN A 12 6.84 3.53 -6.12
N TRP A 13 6.92 3.81 -4.82
CA TRP A 13 5.85 4.50 -4.09
C TRP A 13 5.52 5.88 -4.70
N THR A 14 6.55 6.65 -5.05
CA THR A 14 6.41 8.02 -5.57
C THR A 14 5.77 8.05 -6.95
N ASP A 15 6.18 7.13 -7.83
CA ASP A 15 5.65 7.02 -9.19
C ASP A 15 4.21 6.51 -9.18
N ALA A 16 3.91 5.52 -8.33
CA ALA A 16 2.56 5.00 -8.14
C ALA A 16 1.60 6.08 -7.62
N GLN A 17 2.02 6.84 -6.61
CA GLN A 17 1.24 7.97 -6.10
C GLN A 17 1.03 9.04 -7.19
N SER A 18 2.08 9.38 -7.92
CA SER A 18 1.98 10.36 -9.01
C SER A 18 1.02 9.89 -10.09
N TYR A 19 1.03 8.61 -10.45
CA TYR A 19 0.11 8.01 -11.41
C TYR A 19 -1.35 8.14 -10.95
N CYS A 20 -1.66 7.81 -9.70
CA CYS A 20 -3.02 7.96 -9.17
C CYS A 20 -3.46 9.44 -9.20
N ARG A 21 -2.59 10.35 -8.74
CA ARG A 21 -2.91 11.79 -8.64
C ARG A 21 -3.09 12.48 -9.98
N GLN A 22 -2.40 12.01 -11.03
CA GLN A 22 -2.64 12.47 -12.40
C GLN A 22 -4.07 12.17 -12.89
N ASN A 23 -4.72 11.16 -12.32
CA ASN A 23 -6.10 10.78 -12.61
C ASN A 23 -7.10 11.33 -11.55
N HIS A 24 -6.68 12.32 -10.76
CA HIS A 24 -7.48 12.93 -9.68
C HIS A 24 -7.94 11.97 -8.57
N ILE A 25 -7.20 10.89 -8.37
CA ILE A 25 -7.38 9.89 -7.31
C ILE A 25 -6.08 9.72 -6.50
N ASP A 26 -6.06 8.97 -5.40
CA ASP A 26 -4.82 8.70 -4.65
C ASP A 26 -4.61 7.20 -4.46
N LEU A 27 -3.44 6.81 -3.95
CA LEU A 27 -3.21 5.44 -3.48
C LEU A 27 -4.24 5.08 -2.44
N VAL A 28 -4.75 3.86 -2.52
CA VAL A 28 -5.72 3.39 -1.54
C VAL A 28 -5.06 3.29 -0.16
N SER A 29 -5.83 3.64 0.86
CA SER A 29 -5.46 3.50 2.27
C SER A 29 -6.36 2.45 2.91
N VAL A 30 -5.81 1.58 3.76
CA VAL A 30 -6.63 0.62 4.51
C VAL A 30 -7.03 1.19 5.87
N ARG A 31 -8.33 1.34 6.09
CA ARG A 31 -8.89 1.92 7.32
C ARG A 31 -9.54 0.88 8.24
N ASN A 32 -9.76 -0.34 7.77
CA ASN A 32 -10.34 -1.43 8.54
C ASN A 32 -10.03 -2.80 7.91
N GLN A 33 -10.34 -3.88 8.63
CA GLN A 33 -10.09 -5.25 8.18
C GLN A 33 -10.85 -5.62 6.90
N ASN A 34 -12.03 -5.05 6.64
CA ASN A 34 -12.79 -5.35 5.42
C ASN A 34 -12.11 -4.78 4.18
N GLU A 35 -11.54 -3.58 4.28
CA GLU A 35 -10.71 -2.98 3.22
C GLU A 35 -9.38 -3.71 3.01
N ASN A 36 -8.91 -4.41 4.04
CA ASN A 36 -7.67 -5.19 4.02
C ASN A 36 -7.79 -6.55 3.30
N GLN A 37 -8.97 -6.91 2.79
CA GLN A 37 -9.22 -8.21 2.15
C GLN A 37 -8.71 -8.30 0.70
N GLN A 38 -7.85 -7.38 0.27
CA GLN A 38 -7.35 -7.35 -1.11
C GLN A 38 -6.31 -8.47 -1.34
N LYS A 39 -6.49 -9.20 -2.43
CA LYS A 39 -5.72 -10.43 -2.74
C LYS A 39 -4.39 -10.20 -3.49
N PHE A 40 -3.93 -8.95 -3.60
CA PHE A 40 -2.73 -8.60 -4.37
C PHE A 40 -1.72 -7.85 -3.49
N ILE A 41 -0.42 -7.97 -3.82
CA ILE A 41 0.61 -7.13 -3.20
C ILE A 41 0.49 -5.73 -3.80
N TRP A 42 0.29 -4.72 -2.96
CA TRP A 42 0.27 -3.35 -3.45
C TRP A 42 0.80 -2.33 -2.43
N ILE A 43 1.37 -1.25 -2.97
CA ILE A 43 1.90 -0.12 -2.20
C ILE A 43 0.76 0.72 -1.63
N MET A 44 0.72 0.91 -0.33
CA MET A 44 -0.35 1.68 0.32
C MET A 44 -0.03 3.15 0.61
N GLY A 45 -1.09 3.94 0.53
CA GLY A 45 -1.13 5.27 1.15
C GLY A 45 -1.32 5.14 2.65
N LEU A 46 -0.40 5.69 3.44
CA LEU A 46 -0.58 5.78 4.88
C LEU A 46 -1.51 6.95 5.20
N ASP A 47 -2.77 6.64 5.52
CA ASP A 47 -3.74 7.61 6.01
C ASP A 47 -3.39 8.00 7.45
N ARG A 48 -3.05 9.28 7.66
CA ARG A 48 -2.69 9.82 8.98
C ARG A 48 -3.89 9.85 9.94
N ASP A 49 -5.11 9.87 9.41
CA ASP A 49 -6.34 9.93 10.20
C ASP A 49 -6.86 8.54 10.57
N SER A 50 -6.27 7.47 10.00
CA SER A 50 -6.58 6.10 10.37
C SER A 50 -5.61 5.56 11.43
N SER A 51 -6.18 4.99 12.50
CA SER A 51 -5.44 4.25 13.54
C SER A 51 -5.33 2.75 13.26
N PHE A 52 -5.98 2.25 12.20
CA PHE A 52 -5.94 0.83 11.85
C PHE A 52 -4.54 0.42 11.41
N ARG A 53 -3.99 -0.64 12.01
CA ARG A 53 -2.69 -1.21 11.66
C ARG A 53 -2.83 -2.72 11.62
N TYR A 54 -2.34 -3.34 10.55
CA TYR A 54 -2.43 -4.80 10.37
C TYR A 54 -1.07 -5.38 9.99
N TRP A 55 -0.03 -4.99 10.73
CA TRP A 55 1.34 -5.43 10.52
C TRP A 55 1.50 -6.94 10.64
N TYR A 56 2.45 -7.47 9.89
CA TYR A 56 2.96 -8.81 10.10
C TYR A 56 3.70 -8.89 11.43
N THR A 57 3.75 -10.07 12.02
CA THR A 57 4.47 -10.28 13.28
C THR A 57 5.95 -9.96 13.08
N GLY A 58 6.42 -8.90 13.73
CA GLY A 58 7.80 -8.41 13.61
C GLY A 58 7.93 -7.08 12.86
N GLU A 59 6.87 -6.62 12.21
CA GLU A 59 6.84 -5.35 11.46
C GLU A 59 6.13 -4.22 12.23
N PRO A 60 6.44 -2.95 11.93
CA PRO A 60 7.51 -2.50 11.04
C PRO A 60 8.90 -2.63 11.68
N ASN A 61 9.86 -3.19 10.95
CA ASN A 61 11.21 -3.45 11.47
C ASN A 61 12.26 -2.41 11.03
N ASN A 62 11.94 -1.60 10.02
CA ASN A 62 12.79 -0.60 9.40
C ASN A 62 14.16 -1.16 8.97
N ALA A 63 14.16 -2.21 8.15
CA ALA A 63 15.38 -2.93 7.78
C ALA A 63 16.38 -1.98 7.12
N GLY A 64 17.61 -1.95 7.63
CA GLY A 64 18.66 -1.06 7.11
C GLY A 64 18.36 0.44 7.23
N GLY A 65 17.30 0.83 7.93
CA GLY A 65 16.93 2.23 8.15
C GLY A 65 16.29 2.93 6.94
N VAL A 66 15.81 2.18 5.95
CA VAL A 66 15.31 2.74 4.67
C VAL A 66 13.84 2.40 4.37
N GLU A 67 13.19 1.59 5.19
CA GLU A 67 11.84 1.09 4.95
C GLU A 67 10.78 2.07 5.47
N ASN A 68 10.43 3.04 4.63
CA ASN A 68 9.51 4.13 4.98
C ASN A 68 8.15 4.03 4.27
N CYS A 69 7.95 2.97 3.50
CA CYS A 69 6.72 2.69 2.77
C CYS A 69 6.17 1.33 3.19
N ALA A 70 4.90 1.04 2.89
CA ALA A 70 4.28 -0.22 3.28
C ALA A 70 3.60 -0.91 2.10
N VAL A 71 3.61 -2.23 2.13
CA VAL A 71 2.87 -3.09 1.22
C VAL A 71 2.01 -4.08 1.99
N ILE A 72 0.91 -4.48 1.38
CA ILE A 72 0.11 -5.63 1.83
C ILE A 72 0.71 -6.89 1.22
N GLU A 73 0.97 -7.92 2.03
CA GLU A 73 1.40 -9.22 1.51
C GLU A 73 0.25 -10.26 1.58
N PRO A 74 -0.29 -10.73 0.43
CA PRO A 74 -1.39 -11.71 0.40
C PRO A 74 -1.00 -13.05 1.03
N ASN A 75 0.26 -13.47 0.89
CA ASN A 75 0.77 -14.70 1.48
C ASN A 75 0.81 -14.63 3.01
N ALA A 76 0.90 -13.41 3.55
CA ALA A 76 0.85 -13.11 4.97
C ALA A 76 -0.59 -12.78 5.42
N GLN A 77 -1.62 -13.35 4.78
CA GLN A 77 -3.04 -13.09 5.11
C GLN A 77 -3.43 -11.60 5.00
N GLY A 78 -2.76 -10.84 4.12
CA GLY A 78 -2.96 -9.41 3.97
C GLY A 78 -2.31 -8.57 5.06
N GLN A 79 -1.41 -9.15 5.85
CA GLN A 79 -0.61 -8.39 6.81
C GLN A 79 0.40 -7.49 6.10
N TRP A 80 0.74 -6.39 6.76
CA TRP A 80 1.57 -5.33 6.20
C TRP A 80 3.04 -5.56 6.50
N HIS A 81 3.89 -5.19 5.55
CA HIS A 81 5.34 -5.11 5.71
C HIS A 81 5.80 -3.71 5.35
N ASP A 82 6.72 -3.15 6.13
CA ASP A 82 7.45 -1.97 5.70
C ASP A 82 8.53 -2.38 4.70
N ILE A 83 8.73 -1.52 3.71
CA ILE A 83 9.62 -1.74 2.57
C ILE A 83 10.30 -0.44 2.18
N SER A 84 11.38 -0.55 1.42
CA SER A 84 12.00 0.61 0.78
C SER A 84 11.01 1.24 -0.20
N CYS A 85 10.84 2.56 -0.11
CA CYS A 85 9.98 3.30 -1.02
C CYS A 85 10.42 3.24 -2.49
N ASN A 86 11.67 2.82 -2.74
CA ASN A 86 12.23 2.65 -4.08
C ASN A 86 11.90 1.29 -4.71
N ASP A 87 11.42 0.34 -3.91
CA ASP A 87 11.07 -0.98 -4.40
C ASP A 87 9.81 -0.92 -5.26
N GLN A 88 9.78 -1.74 -6.32
CA GLN A 88 8.73 -1.69 -7.32
C GLN A 88 7.69 -2.79 -7.09
N TYR A 89 6.47 -2.36 -6.82
CA TYR A 89 5.33 -3.26 -6.59
C TYR A 89 4.11 -2.82 -7.42
N PRO A 90 3.13 -3.71 -7.63
CA PRO A 90 1.82 -3.28 -8.09
C PRO A 90 1.24 -2.23 -7.13
N PHE A 91 0.25 -1.49 -7.60
CA PHE A 91 -0.39 -0.46 -6.79
C PHE A 91 -1.88 -0.37 -7.13
N VAL A 92 -2.64 0.17 -6.19
CA VAL A 92 -4.09 0.35 -6.32
C VAL A 92 -4.44 1.79 -6.00
N CYS A 93 -5.14 2.44 -6.92
CA CYS A 93 -5.70 3.77 -6.71
C CYS A 93 -7.16 3.65 -6.26
N HIS A 94 -7.63 4.63 -5.50
CA HIS A 94 -9.00 4.72 -4.99
C HIS A 94 -9.59 6.11 -5.23
N GLU A 95 -10.82 6.13 -5.77
CA GLU A 95 -11.66 7.32 -5.99
C GLU A 95 -12.28 7.87 -4.70
#